data_AF-A0A0A6XAQ9-F1
#
_entry.id   AF-A0A0A6XAQ9-F1
#
_cell.length_a   1.000
_cell.length_b   1.000
_cell.length_c   1.000
_cell.angle_alpha   90.00
_cell.angle_beta   90.00
_cell.angle_gamma   90.00
#
_symmetry.space_group_name_H-M   'P 1'
#
loop_
_entity.id
_entity.type
_entity.pdbx_description
1 polymer ?
#
loop_
_entity_poly.entity_id
_entity_poly.type
_entity_poly.pdbx_seq_one_letter_code
_entity_poly.pdbx_strand_id
1 'polypeptide(L)' 'MAVAMGDAPGEEAARRSTDRLALALEEAGFDVGQEFPALHHAVGRRGAAVVRIGDISPAVADRLSEVLAGQALAGK' A
#
# COMPACT_ATOMS: atom_id res chain seq x y z
N MET A 1 -25.97 10.35 21.98
CA MET A 1 -24.54 10.50 21.66
C MET A 1 -24.06 9.16 21.15
N ALA A 2 -23.84 9.02 19.84
CA ALA A 2 -23.34 7.78 19.25
C ALA A 2 -21.83 7.71 19.48
N VAL A 3 -21.39 6.70 20.22
CA VAL A 3 -19.97 6.39 20.39
C VAL A 3 -19.41 5.92 19.05
N ALA A 4 -18.48 6.70 18.49
CA ALA A 4 -17.74 6.31 17.30
C ALA A 4 -16.87 5.09 17.65
N MET A 5 -17.41 3.91 17.40
CA MET A 5 -16.66 2.65 17.44
C MET A 5 -15.86 2.59 16.14
N GLY A 6 -14.56 2.92 16.18
CA GLY A 6 -13.76 2.84 14.95
C GLY A 6 -12.31 3.33 15.00
N ASP A 7 -11.83 3.95 16.08
CA ASP A 7 -10.41 4.33 16.17
C ASP A 7 -9.58 3.16 16.72
N ALA A 8 -9.45 2.09 15.93
CA ALA A 8 -8.46 1.07 16.23
C ALA A 8 -7.09 1.68 15.90
N PRO A 9 -6.13 1.80 16.84
CA PRO A 9 -4.84 2.47 16.58
C PRO A 9 -4.04 1.86 15.42
N GLY A 10 -4.40 0.65 14.97
CA GLY A 10 -3.87 0.04 13.76
C GLY A 10 -4.42 0.62 12.46
N GLU A 11 -5.68 1.04 12.41
CA GLU A 11 -6.33 1.50 11.17
C GLU A 11 -5.68 2.78 10.63
N GLU A 12 -5.47 3.77 11.51
CA GLU A 12 -4.77 5.02 11.17
C GLU A 12 -3.32 4.75 10.70
N ALA A 13 -2.65 3.78 11.31
CA ALA A 13 -1.31 3.36 10.93
C ALA A 13 -1.28 2.69 9.55
N ALA A 14 -2.21 1.77 9.27
CA ALA A 14 -2.30 1.13 7.95
C ALA A 14 -2.73 2.12 6.86
N ARG A 15 -3.62 3.06 7.17
CA ARG A 15 -3.98 4.14 6.25
C ARG A 15 -2.75 4.96 5.89
N ARG A 16 -2.02 5.47 6.89
CA ARG A 16 -0.78 6.24 6.66
C ARG A 16 0.28 5.44 5.88
N SER A 17 0.42 4.14 6.16
CA SER A 17 1.31 3.27 5.40
C SER A 17 0.85 3.06 3.96
N THR A 18 -0.47 2.95 3.72
CA THR A 18 -1.05 2.83 2.38
C THR A 18 -0.86 4.11 1.57
N ASP A 19 -1.14 5.27 2.16
CA ASP A 19 -0.90 6.59 1.54
C ASP A 19 0.58 6.76 1.16
N ARG A 20 1.51 6.39 2.06
CA ARG A 20 2.94 6.42 1.74
C ARG A 20 3.33 5.45 0.62
N LEU A 21 2.74 4.26 0.60
CA LEU A 21 3.01 3.30 -0.47
C LEU A 21 2.48 3.80 -1.81
N ALA A 22 1.27 4.38 -1.82
CA ALA A 22 0.70 5.00 -3.02
C ALA A 22 1.62 6.09 -3.57
N LEU A 23 2.04 7.04 -2.72
CA LEU A 23 2.97 8.09 -3.11
C LEU A 23 4.28 7.53 -3.68
N ALA A 24 4.89 6.54 -3.02
CA ALA A 24 6.14 5.95 -3.50
C ALA A 24 5.98 5.22 -4.85
N LEU A 25 4.82 4.62 -5.10
CA LEU A 25 4.49 4.01 -6.39
C LEU A 25 4.30 5.07 -7.47
N GLU A 26 3.61 6.16 -7.17
CA GLU A 26 3.46 7.29 -8.09
C GLU A 26 4.81 7.96 -8.42
N GLU A 27 5.68 8.15 -7.41
CA GLU A 27 7.04 8.66 -7.62
C GLU A 27 7.91 7.72 -8.46
N ALA A 28 7.68 6.40 -8.36
CA ALA A 28 8.32 5.41 -9.22
C ALA A 28 7.73 5.35 -10.64
N GLY A 29 6.68 6.12 -10.93
CA GLY A 29 6.04 6.22 -12.23
C GLY A 29 4.91 5.23 -12.48
N PHE A 30 4.33 4.65 -11.43
CA PHE A 30 3.11 3.85 -11.51
C PHE A 30 1.86 4.72 -11.36
N ASP A 31 0.80 4.36 -12.08
CA ASP A 31 -0.53 4.91 -11.87
C ASP A 31 -1.28 4.05 -10.84
N VAL A 32 -1.33 4.50 -9.58
CA VAL A 32 -1.96 3.74 -8.50
C VAL A 32 -3.47 3.55 -8.73
N GLY A 33 -4.14 4.49 -9.39
CA GLY A 33 -5.58 4.40 -9.69
C GLY A 33 -5.90 3.32 -10.72
N GLN A 34 -5.04 3.12 -11.72
CA GLN A 34 -5.23 2.19 -12.82
C GLN A 34 -4.50 0.86 -12.62
N GLU A 35 -3.25 0.89 -12.17
CA GLU A 35 -2.37 -0.29 -12.01
C GLU A 35 -2.58 -0.98 -10.66
N PHE A 36 -3.05 -0.25 -9.64
CA PHE A 36 -3.31 -0.77 -8.30
C PHE A 36 -4.72 -0.41 -7.78
N PRO A 37 -5.80 -0.72 -8.53
CA PRO A 37 -7.16 -0.29 -8.19
C PRO A 37 -7.69 -0.88 -6.88
N ALA A 38 -7.08 -1.99 -6.43
CA ALA A 38 -7.40 -2.65 -5.18
C ALA A 38 -6.43 -2.29 -4.05
N LEU A 39 -5.63 -1.22 -4.18
CA LEU A 39 -4.77 -0.74 -3.11
C LEU A 39 -5.61 -0.13 -1.98
N HIS A 40 -5.66 -0.81 -0.83
CA HIS A 40 -6.39 -0.33 0.34
C HIS A 40 -5.76 -0.79 1.66
N HIS A 41 -6.00 -0.02 2.72
CA HIS A 41 -5.73 -0.46 4.08
C HIS A 41 -6.87 -1.37 4.55
N ALA A 42 -6.53 -2.40 5.33
CA ALA A 42 -7.50 -3.27 5.96
C ALA A 42 -7.03 -3.66 7.36
N VAL A 43 -7.99 -3.90 8.26
CA VAL A 43 -7.71 -4.51 9.56
C VAL A 43 -7.97 -6.01 9.45
N GLY A 44 -6.92 -6.81 9.61
CA GLY A 44 -6.99 -8.27 9.53
C GLY A 44 -7.74 -8.87 10.73
N ARG A 45 -8.11 -10.16 10.62
CA ARG A 45 -8.91 -10.89 11.64
C ARG A 45 -8.26 -10.97 13.04
N ARG A 46 -6.98 -10.63 13.17
CA ARG A 46 -6.22 -10.55 14.43
C ARG A 46 -6.02 -9.12 14.95
N GLY A 47 -6.69 -8.12 14.36
CA GLY A 47 -6.48 -6.70 14.68
C GLY A 47 -5.16 -6.14 14.13
N ALA A 48 -4.43 -6.91 13.32
CA ALA A 48 -3.23 -6.44 12.64
C ALA A 48 -3.63 -5.59 11.44
N ALA A 49 -3.12 -4.37 11.39
CA ALA A 49 -3.32 -3.46 10.28
C ALA A 49 -2.43 -3.87 9.11
N VAL A 50 -3.02 -4.04 7.93
CA VAL A 50 -2.34 -4.55 6.74
C VAL A 50 -2.65 -3.65 5.53
N VAL A 51 -1.69 -3.59 4.62
CA VAL A 51 -1.88 -2.96 3.30
C VAL A 51 -2.14 -4.07 2.29
N ARG A 52 -3.22 -3.96 1.53
CA ARG A 52 -3.57 -4.89 0.47
C ARG A 52 -3.41 -4.20 -0.86
N ILE A 53 -2.60 -4.80 -1.73
CA ILE A 53 -2.28 -4.29 -3.06
C ILE A 53 -3.24 -4.89 -4.11
N GLY A 54 -3.84 -6.05 -3.78
CA GLY A 54 -4.74 -6.79 -4.67
C GLY A 54 -4.01 -7.50 -5.80
N ASP A 55 -4.76 -7.86 -6.83
CA ASP A 55 -4.22 -8.44 -8.04
C ASP A 55 -3.60 -7.35 -8.92
N ILE A 56 -2.35 -7.57 -9.34
CA ILE A 56 -1.61 -6.70 -10.24
C ILE A 56 -1.29 -7.45 -11.53
N SER A 57 -1.21 -6.74 -12.64
CA SER A 57 -0.87 -7.35 -13.93
C SER A 57 0.61 -7.78 -13.95
N PRO A 58 0.99 -8.82 -14.72
CA PRO A 58 2.37 -9.30 -14.80
C PRO A 58 3.37 -8.19 -15.16
N ALA A 59 3.03 -7.33 -16.13
CA ALA A 59 3.86 -6.19 -16.51
C ALA A 59 4.10 -5.19 -15.36
N VAL A 60 3.07 -4.97 -14.53
CA VAL A 60 3.17 -4.12 -13.33
C VAL A 60 4.07 -4.80 -12.29
N ALA A 61 3.93 -6.12 -12.12
CA ALA A 61 4.74 -6.90 -11.19
C ALA A 61 6.23 -6.94 -11.59
N ASP A 62 6.56 -7.12 -12.87
CA ASP A 62 7.93 -7.05 -13.39
C ASP A 62 8.54 -5.67 -13.14
N ARG A 63 7.82 -4.60 -13.52
CA ARG A 63 8.27 -3.22 -13.33
C ARG A 63 8.44 -2.88 -11.84
N LEU A 64 7.53 -3.34 -10.98
CA LEU A 64 7.61 -3.15 -9.54
C LEU A 64 8.85 -3.87 -8.98
N SER A 65 9.15 -5.06 -9.49
CA SER A 65 10.33 -5.83 -9.11
C SER A 65 11.62 -5.11 -9.51
N GLU A 66 11.67 -4.50 -10.70
CA GLU A 66 12.81 -3.68 -11.14
C GLU A 66 13.02 -2.45 -10.24
N VAL A 67 11.95 -1.74 -9.88
CA VAL A 67 12.02 -0.59 -8.98
C VAL A 67 12.50 -1.00 -7.59
N LEU A 68 11.94 -2.07 -7.02
CA LEU A 68 12.33 -2.57 -5.70
C LEU A 68 13.79 -3.07 -5.70
N ALA A 69 14.22 -3.78 -6.75
CA ALA A 69 15.59 -4.25 -6.89
C ALA A 69 16.58 -3.09 -7.10
N GLY A 70 16.20 -2.07 -7.89
CA GLY A 70 17.00 -0.88 -8.14
C GLY A 70 17.16 -0.01 -6.89
N GLN A 71 16.10 0.15 -6.10
CA GLN A 71 16.15 0.90 -4.83
C GLN A 71 16.92 0.14 -3.74
N ALA A 72 16.87 -1.19 -3.73
CA ALA A 72 17.66 -2.01 -2.81
C ALA A 72 19.18 -1.86 -3.04
N LEU A 73 19.60 -1.49 -4.25
CA LEU A 73 20.99 -1.18 -4.59
C LEU A 73 21.37 0.28 -4.31
N ALA A 74 20.40 1.20 -4.27
CA ALA A 74 20.62 2.63 -4.02
C ALA A 74 20.65 3.00 -2.52
N GLY A 75 20.19 2.11 -1.64
CA GLY A 75 20.30 2.27 -0.18
C GLY A 75 21.72 1.96 0.32
N LYS A 76 22.68 2.86 0.09
CA LYS A 76 24.02 2.80 0.67
C LYS A 76 24.50 4.14 1.19
#